data_AF-A0A7X7CB24-F1
#
_entry.id   AF-A0A7X7CB24-F1
#
_cell.length_a   1.000
_cell.length_b   1.000
_cell.length_c   1.000
_cell.angle_alpha   90.00
_cell.angle_beta   90.00
_cell.angle_gamma   90.00
#
_symmetry.space_group_name_H-M   'P 1'
#
loop_
_entity.id
_entity.type
_entity.pdbx_description
1 polymer ?
#
loop_
_entity_poly.entity_id
_entity_poly.type
_entity_poly.pdbx_seq_one_letter_code
_entity_poly.pdbx_strand_id
1 'polypeptide(L)'
;MLPGESAVTYEGLPIASGSAHTLRRTSPAQGLEAWRTFLTRCTRPEALRGYFSLANIPGLEPPDGALGRVAEHFEPSPEVSDRWVVSAERVDEAVTFYESLGPPPVNDYGVAALRLAILADVTMLHPATGGPWPGQSPARFGEFVTPGGIHLGASRTALFASGKTSLGLSLSFPEATDDDIETLVPWLEDALPIKLSPKHWTRWTRTKKGDSYRSRKINGS
;
A
#
# COMPACT_ATOMS: atom_id res chain seq x y z
N MET A 1 -16.16 5.09 23.38
CA MET A 1 -15.48 5.91 22.35
C MET A 1 -16.58 6.53 21.48
N LEU A 2 -16.54 7.84 21.21
CA LEU A 2 -17.52 8.44 20.31
C LEU A 2 -17.20 8.02 18.86
N PRO A 3 -18.22 7.66 18.06
CA PRO A 3 -18.02 7.32 16.66
C PRO A 3 -17.37 8.48 15.90
N GLY A 4 -16.53 8.15 14.93
CA GLY A 4 -15.82 9.14 14.11
C GLY A 4 -16.81 9.89 13.22
N GLU A 5 -16.77 11.22 13.27
CA GLU A 5 -17.71 12.03 12.48
C GLU A 5 -17.23 12.19 11.03
N SER A 6 -15.91 12.19 10.81
CA SER A 6 -15.34 12.22 9.46
C SER A 6 -13.94 11.62 9.39
N ALA A 7 -13.53 11.27 8.17
CA ALA A 7 -12.16 10.92 7.84
C ALA A 7 -11.82 11.40 6.44
N VAL A 8 -10.59 11.85 6.23
CA VAL A 8 -10.03 12.01 4.89
C VAL A 8 -9.24 10.77 4.54
N THR A 9 -9.35 10.31 3.31
CA THR A 9 -8.62 9.14 2.81
C THR A 9 -7.87 9.48 1.54
N TYR A 10 -6.70 8.88 1.38
CA TYR A 10 -6.00 8.80 0.11
C TYR A 10 -6.00 7.35 -0.36
N GLU A 11 -6.67 7.10 -1.49
CA GLU A 11 -6.70 5.79 -2.14
C GLU A 11 -5.91 5.86 -3.44
N GLY A 12 -4.58 5.83 -3.32
CA GLY A 12 -3.61 5.82 -4.41
C GLY A 12 -3.57 4.50 -5.19
N LEU A 13 -4.74 3.89 -5.32
CA LEU A 13 -5.11 2.62 -5.94
C LEU A 13 -5.19 1.43 -4.95
N PRO A 14 -6.29 0.63 -5.00
CA PRO A 14 -6.44 -0.55 -4.17
C PRO A 14 -5.34 -1.57 -4.43
N ILE A 15 -4.75 -2.10 -3.36
CA ILE A 15 -3.91 -3.31 -3.39
C ILE A 15 -4.61 -4.46 -4.15
N ALA A 16 -5.95 -4.46 -4.16
CA ALA A 16 -6.78 -5.45 -4.83
C ALA A 16 -6.93 -5.27 -6.36
N SER A 17 -6.69 -4.09 -6.95
CA SER A 17 -6.99 -3.82 -8.37
C SER A 17 -5.77 -3.79 -9.30
N GLY A 18 -4.57 -4.05 -8.78
CA GLY A 18 -3.33 -4.23 -9.57
C GLY A 18 -2.82 -2.97 -10.28
N SER A 19 -3.48 -1.83 -10.10
CA SER A 19 -2.97 -0.53 -10.50
C SER A 19 -2.19 0.03 -9.32
N ALA A 20 -0.93 0.40 -9.50
CA ALA A 20 -0.11 0.98 -8.45
C ALA A 20 0.71 2.12 -9.04
N HIS A 21 1.13 3.07 -8.21
CA HIS A 21 1.96 4.19 -8.67
C HIS A 21 3.31 3.65 -9.13
N THR A 22 3.51 3.58 -10.45
CA THR A 22 4.74 3.05 -11.03
C THR A 22 5.91 3.96 -10.68
N LEU A 23 6.91 3.40 -10.01
CA LEU A 23 8.19 4.07 -9.75
C LEU A 23 9.04 3.94 -11.00
N ARG A 24 9.01 4.96 -11.86
CA ARG A 24 9.71 4.92 -13.16
C ARG A 24 11.20 4.67 -12.94
N ARG A 25 11.75 3.68 -13.67
CA ARG A 25 13.19 3.33 -13.68
C ARG A 25 13.78 3.01 -12.30
N THR A 26 12.95 2.54 -11.37
CA THR A 26 13.35 2.20 -10.01
C THR A 26 13.43 0.69 -9.87
N SER A 27 14.60 0.17 -9.52
CA SER A 27 14.76 -1.25 -9.16
C SER A 27 13.93 -1.59 -7.90
N PRO A 28 13.53 -2.85 -7.70
CA PRO A 28 12.88 -3.29 -6.46
C PRO A 28 13.63 -2.84 -5.19
N ALA A 29 14.96 -2.93 -5.16
CA ALA A 29 15.79 -2.47 -4.04
C ALA A 29 15.66 -0.96 -3.80
N GLN A 30 15.78 -0.15 -4.86
CA GLN A 30 15.59 1.30 -4.74
C GLN A 30 14.15 1.66 -4.30
N GLY A 31 13.15 0.88 -4.74
CA GLY A 31 11.77 1.07 -4.34
C GLY A 31 11.54 0.74 -2.86
N LEU A 32 12.19 -0.30 -2.35
CA LEU A 32 12.19 -0.66 -0.94
C LEU A 32 12.80 0.46 -0.08
N GLU A 33 13.96 0.99 -0.46
CA GLU A 33 14.61 2.08 0.28
C GLU A 33 13.77 3.37 0.29
N ALA A 34 13.17 3.74 -0.85
CA ALA A 34 12.27 4.87 -0.91
C ALA A 34 11.01 4.66 -0.06
N TRP A 35 10.43 3.45 -0.09
CA TRP A 35 9.27 3.12 0.75
C TRP A 35 9.62 3.10 2.24
N ARG A 36 10.80 2.60 2.63
CA ARG A 36 11.31 2.66 4.01
C ARG A 36 11.48 4.08 4.51
N THR A 37 11.92 4.99 3.65
CA THR A 37 12.00 6.42 3.97
C THR A 37 10.62 6.95 4.35
N PHE A 38 9.59 6.65 3.55
CA PHE A 38 8.20 6.97 3.89
C PHE A 38 7.75 6.31 5.20
N LEU A 39 7.95 5.00 5.36
CA LEU A 39 7.54 4.27 6.56
C LEU A 39 8.16 4.87 7.83
N THR A 40 9.44 5.24 7.76
CA THR A 40 10.18 5.79 8.91
C THR A 40 9.76 7.22 9.23
N ARG A 41 9.56 8.06 8.22
CA ARG A 41 9.30 9.50 8.42
C ARG A 41 7.84 9.79 8.71
N CYS A 42 6.92 9.04 8.10
CA CYS A 42 5.50 9.37 8.10
C CYS A 42 4.63 8.39 8.88
N THR A 43 5.19 7.27 9.34
CA THR A 43 4.40 6.20 9.95
C THR A 43 5.07 5.57 11.16
N ARG A 44 4.30 4.78 11.90
CA ARG A 44 4.79 3.73 12.78
C ARG A 44 4.30 2.38 12.22
N PRO A 45 5.17 1.50 11.74
CA PRO A 45 4.77 0.20 11.22
C PRO A 45 4.20 -0.67 12.34
N GLU A 46 3.05 -1.29 12.12
CA GLU A 46 2.42 -2.21 13.07
C GLU A 46 2.70 -3.66 12.70
N ALA A 47 2.63 -3.96 11.40
CA ALA A 47 2.92 -5.29 10.87
C ALA A 47 3.49 -5.17 9.45
N LEU A 48 4.62 -5.83 9.20
CA LEU A 48 5.23 -5.96 7.89
C LEU A 48 5.13 -7.43 7.45
N ARG A 49 4.70 -7.67 6.22
CA ARG A 49 4.62 -9.01 5.64
C ARG A 49 4.86 -8.93 4.15
N GLY A 50 5.44 -9.97 3.57
CA GLY A 50 5.56 -10.07 2.12
C GLY A 50 5.11 -11.43 1.61
N TYR A 51 5.04 -11.52 0.29
CA TYR A 51 4.86 -12.78 -0.40
C TYR A 51 5.29 -12.69 -1.86
N PHE A 52 5.75 -13.82 -2.39
CA PHE A 52 5.73 -14.08 -3.83
C PHE A 52 4.38 -14.64 -4.22
N SER A 53 3.88 -14.28 -5.41
CA SER A 53 2.64 -14.83 -5.94
C SER A 53 2.67 -14.93 -7.45
N LEU A 54 1.91 -15.87 -7.99
CA LEU A 54 1.61 -15.96 -9.40
C LEU A 54 0.37 -15.17 -9.79
N ALA A 55 0.47 -14.46 -10.90
CA ALA A 55 -0.66 -13.86 -11.58
C ALA A 55 -1.08 -14.75 -12.74
N ASN A 56 -2.36 -15.13 -12.77
CA ASN A 56 -2.94 -15.83 -13.91
C ASN A 56 -3.12 -14.85 -15.08
N ILE A 57 -2.10 -14.71 -15.92
CA ILE A 57 -2.09 -13.85 -17.11
C ILE A 57 -1.99 -14.77 -18.34
N PRO A 58 -3.01 -14.83 -19.20
CA PRO A 58 -2.99 -15.71 -20.37
C PRO A 58 -1.75 -15.49 -21.25
N GLY A 59 -1.03 -16.57 -21.53
CA GLY A 59 0.15 -16.57 -22.41
C GLY A 59 1.42 -15.97 -21.78
N LEU A 60 1.42 -15.70 -20.47
CA LEU A 60 2.59 -15.18 -19.77
C LEU A 60 3.00 -16.13 -18.64
N GLU A 61 4.15 -16.76 -18.82
CA GLU A 61 4.73 -17.65 -17.81
C GLU A 61 5.84 -16.92 -17.02
N PRO A 62 6.11 -17.32 -15.77
CA PRO A 62 7.31 -16.91 -15.05
C PRO A 62 8.59 -17.31 -15.81
N PRO A 63 9.74 -16.68 -15.53
CA PRO A 63 11.02 -17.14 -16.07
C PRO A 63 11.28 -18.62 -15.74
N ASP A 64 11.91 -19.35 -16.65
CA ASP A 64 12.19 -20.78 -16.50
C ASP A 64 12.90 -21.07 -15.17
N GLY A 65 12.37 -22.05 -14.42
CA GLY A 65 12.90 -22.45 -13.12
C GLY A 65 12.68 -21.45 -11.98
N ALA A 66 12.11 -20.26 -12.22
CA ALA A 66 11.90 -19.26 -11.17
C ALA A 66 11.01 -19.79 -10.04
N LEU A 67 9.96 -20.54 -10.37
CA LEU A 67 9.07 -21.13 -9.37
C LEU A 67 9.75 -22.17 -8.49
N GLY A 68 10.58 -23.03 -9.08
CA GLY A 68 11.38 -23.99 -8.31
C GLY A 68 12.32 -23.27 -7.35
N ARG A 69 13.01 -22.23 -7.83
CA ARG A 69 13.89 -21.40 -7.00
C ARG A 69 13.14 -20.69 -5.87
N VAL A 70 11.95 -20.15 -6.12
CA VAL A 70 11.10 -19.54 -5.08
C VAL A 70 10.72 -20.57 -4.03
N ALA A 71 10.26 -21.76 -4.46
CA ALA A 71 9.83 -22.82 -3.55
C ALA A 71 10.99 -23.42 -2.72
N GLU A 72 12.23 -23.37 -3.23
CA GLU A 72 13.43 -23.75 -2.48
C GLU A 72 13.81 -22.73 -1.40
N HIS A 73 13.47 -21.45 -1.58
CA HIS A 73 13.91 -20.35 -0.70
C HIS A 73 12.83 -19.87 0.26
N PHE A 74 11.55 -19.95 -0.12
CA PHE A 74 10.43 -19.40 0.64
C PHE A 74 9.36 -20.46 0.85
N GLU A 75 8.73 -20.42 2.03
CA GLU A 75 7.69 -21.39 2.40
C GLU A 75 6.39 -21.10 1.67
N PRO A 76 5.66 -22.12 1.19
CA PRO A 76 4.33 -21.93 0.63
C PRO A 76 3.37 -21.37 1.67
N SER A 77 2.45 -20.52 1.23
CA SER A 77 1.38 -20.01 2.08
C SER A 77 0.40 -21.14 2.41
N PRO A 78 0.07 -21.37 3.70
CA PRO A 78 -0.91 -22.37 4.09
C PRO A 78 -2.35 -21.97 3.69
N GLU A 79 -2.60 -20.68 3.45
CA GLU A 79 -3.95 -20.13 3.24
C GLU A 79 -4.29 -19.89 1.77
N VAL A 80 -3.28 -19.72 0.91
CA VAL A 80 -3.46 -19.24 -0.46
C VAL A 80 -2.56 -20.04 -1.38
N SER A 81 -3.15 -20.75 -2.34
CA SER A 81 -2.39 -21.46 -3.38
C SER A 81 -1.55 -20.47 -4.20
N ASP A 82 -0.44 -20.95 -4.75
CA ASP A 82 0.43 -20.17 -5.63
C ASP A 82 1.02 -18.90 -4.98
N ARG A 83 1.20 -18.96 -3.66
CA ARG A 83 1.82 -17.92 -2.85
C ARG A 83 2.90 -18.51 -1.95
N TRP A 84 3.99 -17.77 -1.78
CA TRP A 84 5.08 -18.10 -0.86
C TRP A 84 5.30 -16.93 0.09
N VAL A 85 5.36 -17.20 1.38
CA VAL A 85 5.38 -16.19 2.44
C VAL A 85 6.79 -15.63 2.62
N VAL A 86 6.87 -14.32 2.83
CA VAL A 86 8.10 -13.60 3.19
C VAL A 86 7.85 -12.95 4.55
N SER A 87 8.61 -13.37 5.57
CA SER A 87 8.55 -12.73 6.89
C SER A 87 9.18 -11.33 6.86
N ALA A 88 8.91 -10.52 7.88
CA ALA A 88 9.44 -9.16 7.96
C ALA A 88 10.97 -9.11 7.90
N GLU A 89 11.64 -10.08 8.51
CA GLU A 89 13.10 -10.20 8.62
C GLU A 89 13.75 -10.60 7.29
N ARG A 90 12.98 -11.20 6.37
CA ARG A 90 13.46 -11.69 5.07
C ARG A 90 13.09 -10.75 3.90
N VAL A 91 12.59 -9.55 4.19
CA VAL A 91 12.19 -8.60 3.14
C VAL A 91 13.36 -8.19 2.24
N ASP A 92 14.52 -7.87 2.82
CA ASP A 92 15.72 -7.52 2.04
C ASP A 92 16.16 -8.68 1.15
N GLU A 93 16.22 -9.88 1.73
CA GLU A 93 16.57 -11.11 1.03
C GLU A 93 15.61 -11.37 -0.14
N ALA A 94 14.30 -11.24 0.08
CA ALA A 94 13.30 -11.45 -0.95
C ALA A 94 13.42 -10.46 -2.12
N VAL A 95 13.75 -9.20 -1.84
CA VAL A 95 13.98 -8.19 -2.88
C VAL A 95 15.24 -8.52 -3.68
N THR A 96 16.36 -8.82 -3.01
CA THR A 96 17.60 -9.24 -3.69
C THR A 96 17.38 -10.52 -4.51
N PHE A 97 16.64 -11.48 -3.95
CA PHE A 97 16.30 -12.71 -4.65
C PHE A 97 15.47 -12.43 -5.91
N TYR A 98 14.43 -11.58 -5.83
CA TYR A 98 13.60 -11.23 -6.98
C TYR A 98 14.43 -10.58 -8.09
N GLU A 99 15.35 -9.68 -7.76
CA GLU A 99 16.26 -9.06 -8.73
C GLU A 99 17.21 -10.08 -9.39
N SER A 100 17.66 -11.09 -8.63
CA SER A 100 18.52 -12.17 -9.15
C SER A 100 17.85 -13.09 -10.17
N LEU A 101 16.51 -13.05 -10.28
CA LEU A 101 15.76 -13.78 -11.31
C LEU A 101 15.89 -13.12 -12.70
N GLY A 102 16.44 -11.90 -12.76
CA GLY A 102 16.45 -11.10 -13.97
C GLY A 102 15.09 -10.47 -14.28
N PRO A 103 15.00 -9.61 -15.31
CA PRO A 103 13.75 -8.98 -15.69
C PRO A 103 12.76 -10.04 -16.19
N PRO A 104 11.58 -10.20 -15.56
CA PRO A 104 10.60 -11.18 -16.03
C PRO A 104 9.97 -10.73 -17.35
N PRO A 105 9.44 -11.66 -18.15
CA PRO A 105 8.56 -11.29 -19.25
C PRO A 105 7.33 -10.55 -18.70
N VAL A 106 6.85 -9.57 -19.46
CA VAL A 106 5.71 -8.73 -19.09
C VAL A 106 4.69 -8.67 -20.21
N ASN A 107 3.43 -8.45 -19.86
CA ASN A 107 2.39 -8.09 -20.83
C ASN A 107 2.48 -6.61 -21.25
N ASP A 108 1.59 -6.17 -22.14
CA ASP A 108 1.51 -4.79 -22.64
C ASP A 108 1.34 -3.71 -21.55
N TYR A 109 0.90 -4.12 -20.36
CA TYR A 109 0.72 -3.22 -19.20
C TYR A 109 1.94 -3.19 -18.27
N GLY A 110 3.02 -3.89 -18.63
CA GLY A 110 4.24 -4.00 -17.85
C GLY A 110 4.06 -4.82 -16.58
N VAL A 111 3.18 -5.82 -16.59
CA VAL A 111 2.88 -6.71 -15.47
C VAL A 111 3.47 -8.09 -15.74
N ALA A 112 4.18 -8.63 -14.74
CA ALA A 112 4.78 -9.97 -14.79
C ALA A 112 3.86 -11.05 -14.20
N ALA A 113 4.10 -12.30 -14.61
CA ALA A 113 3.47 -13.48 -14.04
C ALA A 113 3.91 -13.71 -12.58
N LEU A 114 5.22 -13.64 -12.30
CA LEU A 114 5.74 -13.69 -10.94
C LEU A 114 5.83 -12.30 -10.31
N ARG A 115 5.24 -12.14 -9.13
CA ARG A 115 5.18 -10.88 -8.39
C ARG A 115 5.75 -11.04 -6.99
N LEU A 116 6.45 -10.02 -6.51
CA LEU A 116 6.76 -9.82 -5.10
C LEU A 116 5.89 -8.67 -4.57
N ALA A 117 5.21 -8.90 -3.46
CA ALA A 117 4.46 -7.88 -2.74
C ALA A 117 4.98 -7.80 -1.30
N ILE A 118 5.22 -6.60 -0.80
CA ILE A 118 5.54 -6.35 0.60
C ILE A 118 4.54 -5.31 1.11
N LEU A 119 3.84 -5.64 2.20
CA LEU A 119 2.72 -4.88 2.74
C LEU A 119 3.06 -4.45 4.17
N ALA A 120 2.68 -3.23 4.51
CA ALA A 120 2.76 -2.69 5.85
C ALA A 120 1.38 -2.18 6.28
N ASP A 121 0.88 -2.69 7.40
CA ASP A 121 -0.17 -2.02 8.18
C ASP A 121 0.52 -0.98 9.07
N VAL A 122 0.00 0.25 9.07
CA VAL A 122 0.72 1.40 9.64
C VAL A 122 -0.20 2.32 10.45
N THR A 123 0.33 2.84 11.56
CA THR A 123 -0.19 4.06 12.19
C THR A 123 0.41 5.26 11.47
N MET A 124 -0.40 6.20 10.95
CA MET A 124 0.11 7.46 10.42
C MET A 124 0.57 8.38 11.55
N LEU A 125 1.66 9.12 11.33
CA LEU A 125 2.13 10.16 12.24
C LEU A 125 1.54 11.52 11.87
N HIS A 126 1.48 12.42 12.84
CA HIS A 126 1.04 13.79 12.67
C HIS A 126 2.26 14.69 12.36
N PRO A 127 2.27 15.44 11.25
CA PRO A 127 3.46 16.17 10.79
C PRO A 127 3.97 17.20 11.79
N ALA A 128 3.07 17.88 12.51
CA ALA A 128 3.44 18.91 13.47
C ALA A 128 4.02 18.38 14.80
N THR A 129 3.65 17.16 15.21
CA THR A 129 3.99 16.65 16.55
C THR A 129 4.92 15.43 16.52
N GLY A 130 5.02 14.75 15.36
CA GLY A 130 5.70 13.47 15.23
C GLY A 130 5.02 12.30 15.96
N GLY A 131 3.93 12.55 16.69
CA GLY A 131 3.15 11.52 17.37
C GLY A 131 2.11 10.87 16.45
N PRO A 132 1.43 9.80 16.90
CA PRO A 132 0.36 9.18 16.12
C PRO A 132 -0.76 10.16 15.77
N TRP A 133 -1.27 10.09 14.54
CA TRP A 133 -2.49 10.80 14.15
C TRP A 133 -3.67 10.30 15.01
N PRO A 134 -4.49 11.20 15.57
CA PRO A 134 -5.52 10.82 16.53
C PRO A 134 -6.63 9.95 15.91
N GLY A 135 -7.13 8.99 16.70
CA GLY A 135 -8.37 8.27 16.40
C GLY A 135 -8.31 7.28 15.23
N GLN A 136 -7.12 6.79 14.88
CA GLN A 136 -6.90 5.75 13.87
C GLN A 136 -7.37 4.38 14.39
N SER A 137 -8.65 4.07 14.20
CA SER A 137 -9.22 2.76 14.51
C SER A 137 -10.46 2.47 13.66
N PRO A 138 -10.52 1.33 12.95
CA PRO A 138 -11.73 0.88 12.24
C PRO A 138 -12.99 0.81 13.10
N ALA A 139 -12.87 0.39 14.35
CA ALA A 139 -13.99 0.32 15.28
C ALA A 139 -14.64 1.70 15.53
N ARG A 140 -13.86 2.79 15.47
CA ARG A 140 -14.38 4.17 15.58
C ARG A 140 -15.33 4.51 14.44
N PHE A 141 -15.16 3.87 13.29
CA PHE A 141 -15.98 4.05 12.10
C PHE A 141 -17.00 2.94 11.89
N GLY A 142 -17.22 2.08 12.89
CA GLY A 142 -18.15 0.95 12.80
C GLY A 142 -17.71 -0.09 11.77
N GLU A 143 -16.39 -0.26 11.58
CA GLU A 143 -15.80 -1.16 10.58
C GLU A 143 -16.21 -0.82 9.13
N PHE A 144 -16.60 0.43 8.87
CA PHE A 144 -16.99 0.85 7.53
C PHE A 144 -15.84 0.69 6.52
N VAL A 145 -16.13 -0.05 5.44
CA VAL A 145 -15.22 -0.29 4.33
C VAL A 145 -15.62 0.59 3.15
N THR A 146 -14.67 1.36 2.62
CA THR A 146 -14.88 2.16 1.40
C THR A 146 -15.13 1.26 0.20
N PRO A 147 -15.72 1.75 -0.90
CA PRO A 147 -15.81 1.00 -2.15
C PRO A 147 -14.46 0.51 -2.69
N GLY A 148 -13.35 1.14 -2.29
CA GLY A 148 -11.99 0.70 -2.60
C GLY A 148 -11.49 -0.47 -1.75
N GLY A 149 -12.29 -0.98 -0.81
CA GLY A 149 -11.96 -2.11 0.06
C GLY A 149 -11.17 -1.73 1.33
N ILE A 150 -11.19 -0.46 1.74
CA ILE A 150 -10.38 0.06 2.83
C ILE A 150 -11.23 0.38 4.05
N HIS A 151 -10.81 -0.07 5.24
CA HIS A 151 -11.45 0.35 6.49
C HIS A 151 -11.07 1.79 6.84
N LEU A 152 -12.05 2.65 7.11
CA LEU A 152 -11.78 3.98 7.64
C LEU A 152 -11.07 3.88 9.00
N GLY A 153 -10.12 4.77 9.25
CA GLY A 153 -9.31 4.75 10.47
C GLY A 153 -8.16 3.73 10.45
N ALA A 154 -8.01 2.93 9.40
CA ALA A 154 -6.82 2.11 9.17
C ALA A 154 -6.03 2.62 7.96
N SER A 155 -4.71 2.48 8.03
CA SER A 155 -3.80 2.78 6.93
C SER A 155 -2.97 1.55 6.57
N ARG A 156 -2.79 1.33 5.26
CA ARG A 156 -1.98 0.27 4.70
C ARG A 156 -1.20 0.79 3.51
N THR A 157 0.04 0.35 3.39
CA THR A 157 0.87 0.61 2.21
C THR A 157 1.49 -0.67 1.70
N ALA A 158 1.88 -0.67 0.44
CA ALA A 158 2.54 -1.83 -0.15
C ALA A 158 3.54 -1.42 -1.23
N LEU A 159 4.64 -2.15 -1.31
CA LEU A 159 5.56 -2.17 -2.42
C LEU A 159 5.28 -3.42 -3.28
N PHE A 160 5.19 -3.23 -4.58
CA PHE A 160 5.03 -4.32 -5.54
C PHE A 160 6.16 -4.29 -6.57
N ALA A 161 6.74 -5.46 -6.83
CA ALA A 161 7.60 -5.72 -7.96
C ALA A 161 6.93 -6.76 -8.87
N SER A 162 6.59 -6.35 -10.09
CA SER A 162 5.90 -7.18 -11.08
C SER A 162 6.23 -6.67 -12.48
N GLY A 163 7.47 -6.91 -12.93
CA GLY A 163 8.01 -6.32 -14.17
C GLY A 163 8.31 -4.81 -14.08
N LYS A 164 7.61 -4.10 -13.19
CA LYS A 164 7.90 -2.74 -12.72
C LYS A 164 7.74 -2.68 -11.21
N THR A 165 8.41 -1.71 -10.59
CA THR A 165 8.27 -1.39 -9.17
C THR A 165 7.16 -0.36 -8.97
N SER A 166 6.32 -0.54 -7.96
CA SER A 166 5.19 0.35 -7.72
C SER A 166 4.75 0.40 -6.25
N LEU A 167 4.10 1.49 -5.86
CA LEU A 167 3.56 1.69 -4.52
C LEU A 167 2.03 1.71 -4.52
N GLY A 168 1.43 0.95 -3.60
CA GLY A 168 0.02 1.06 -3.23
C GLY A 168 -0.12 1.82 -1.92
N LEU A 169 -1.00 2.82 -1.89
CA LEU A 169 -1.26 3.65 -0.71
C LEU A 169 -2.75 3.67 -0.41
N SER A 170 -3.08 3.29 0.82
CA SER A 170 -4.41 3.37 1.39
C SER A 170 -4.27 4.04 2.75
N LEU A 171 -4.44 5.35 2.78
CA LEU A 171 -4.19 6.16 3.98
C LEU A 171 -5.50 6.71 4.52
N SER A 172 -5.67 6.70 5.84
CA SER A 172 -6.84 7.26 6.51
C SER A 172 -6.43 8.24 7.62
N PHE A 173 -6.99 9.44 7.57
CA PHE A 173 -6.74 10.55 8.49
C PHE A 173 -8.07 10.96 9.12
N PRO A 174 -8.44 10.35 10.27
CA PRO A 174 -9.63 10.73 11.04
C PRO A 174 -9.65 12.23 11.33
N GLU A 175 -10.80 12.85 11.09
CA GLU A 175 -11.09 14.26 11.42
C GLU A 175 -10.14 15.31 10.82
N ALA A 176 -9.38 14.95 9.78
CA ALA A 176 -8.52 15.89 9.07
C ALA A 176 -9.33 17.03 8.42
N THR A 177 -8.95 18.25 8.77
CA THR A 177 -9.46 19.51 8.21
C THR A 177 -8.86 19.79 6.84
N ASP A 178 -9.23 20.89 6.18
CA ASP A 178 -8.59 21.28 4.91
C ASP A 178 -7.15 21.77 5.15
N ASP A 179 -6.91 22.57 6.20
CA ASP A 179 -5.57 23.04 6.61
C ASP A 179 -4.62 21.88 6.94
N ASP A 180 -5.15 20.82 7.54
CA ASP A 180 -4.39 19.59 7.78
C ASP A 180 -3.91 18.97 6.47
N ILE A 181 -4.75 18.93 5.43
CA ILE A 181 -4.40 18.37 4.13
C ILE A 181 -3.35 19.21 3.41
N GLU A 182 -3.45 20.55 3.49
CA GLU A 182 -2.45 21.47 2.93
C GLU A 182 -1.05 21.25 3.53
N THR A 183 -0.98 20.85 4.81
CA THR A 183 0.28 20.51 5.48
C THR A 183 0.72 19.08 5.22
N LEU A 184 -0.24 18.15 5.23
CA LEU A 184 -0.01 16.71 5.15
C LEU A 184 0.49 16.30 3.76
N VAL A 185 -0.08 16.84 2.68
CA VAL A 185 0.25 16.44 1.30
C VAL A 185 1.73 16.69 0.99
N PRO A 186 2.29 17.91 1.16
CA PRO A 186 3.70 18.16 0.92
C PRO A 186 4.62 17.32 1.82
N TRP A 187 4.24 17.10 3.08
CA TRP A 187 5.00 16.28 4.01
C TRP A 187 5.08 14.81 3.60
N LEU A 188 3.97 14.23 3.12
CA LEU A 188 3.95 12.89 2.56
C LEU A 188 4.78 12.81 1.27
N GLU A 189 4.62 13.79 0.36
CA GLU A 189 5.34 13.83 -0.92
C GLU A 189 6.86 14.04 -0.77
N ASP A 190 7.31 14.68 0.31
CA ASP A 190 8.73 14.80 0.63
C ASP A 190 9.36 13.47 1.07
N ALA A 191 8.55 12.54 1.59
CA ALA A 191 9.00 11.21 2.00
C ALA A 191 8.70 10.11 0.97
N LEU A 192 7.85 10.39 -0.03
CA LEU A 192 7.44 9.44 -1.06
C LEU A 192 8.16 9.68 -2.39
N PRO A 193 8.49 8.62 -3.15
CA PRO A 193 9.07 8.75 -4.49
C PRO A 193 8.03 9.12 -5.57
N ILE A 194 6.86 9.62 -5.18
CA ILE A 194 5.73 9.92 -6.07
C ILE A 194 5.01 11.18 -5.64
N LYS A 195 4.35 11.82 -6.60
CA LYS A 195 3.35 12.86 -6.34
C LYS A 195 1.98 12.24 -6.09
N LEU A 196 1.28 12.73 -5.07
CA LEU A 196 -0.04 12.26 -4.70
C LEU A 196 -1.07 12.94 -5.60
N SER A 197 -1.88 12.15 -6.30
CA SER A 197 -2.84 12.72 -7.23
C SER A 197 -4.06 13.26 -6.48
N PRO A 198 -4.49 14.51 -6.76
CA PRO A 198 -5.68 15.10 -6.14
C PRO A 198 -6.95 14.24 -6.30
N LYS A 199 -7.03 13.40 -7.35
CA LYS A 199 -8.19 12.56 -7.66
C LYS A 199 -8.44 11.43 -6.65
N HIS A 200 -7.43 11.05 -5.89
CA HIS A 200 -7.49 9.93 -4.95
C HIS A 200 -7.88 10.35 -3.54
N TRP A 201 -8.01 11.64 -3.28
CA TRP A 201 -8.44 12.16 -1.99
C TRP A 201 -9.97 12.17 -1.88
N THR A 202 -10.47 11.62 -0.77
CA THR A 202 -11.91 11.54 -0.50
C THR A 202 -12.16 11.85 0.97
N ARG A 203 -13.04 12.82 1.24
CA ARG A 203 -13.59 13.05 2.57
C ARG A 203 -14.85 12.20 2.75
N TRP A 204 -14.87 11.44 3.84
CA TRP A 204 -15.98 10.64 4.30
C TRP A 204 -16.60 11.31 5.50
N THR A 205 -17.91 11.55 5.45
CA THR A 205 -18.66 12.18 6.55
C THR A 205 -19.81 11.29 6.95
N ARG A 206 -19.96 11.06 8.25
CA ARG A 206 -21.02 10.21 8.77
C ARG A 206 -22.39 10.76 8.38
N THR A 207 -23.30 9.89 7.97
CA THR A 207 -24.66 10.30 7.62
C THR A 207 -25.48 10.56 8.89
N LYS A 208 -26.58 11.32 8.77
CA LYS A 208 -27.49 11.62 9.90
C LYS A 208 -28.07 10.36 10.57
N LYS A 209 -28.18 9.25 9.83
CA LYS A 209 -28.65 7.96 10.37
C LYS A 209 -27.58 7.26 11.20
N GLY A 210 -26.31 7.64 11.05
CA GLY A 210 -25.18 7.15 11.83
C GLY A 210 -24.65 5.78 11.43
N ASP A 211 -25.22 5.15 10.40
CA ASP A 211 -24.94 3.78 9.94
C ASP A 211 -24.00 3.71 8.72
N SER A 212 -23.67 4.86 8.14
CA SER A 212 -23.00 4.96 6.84
C SER A 212 -22.21 6.26 6.72
N TYR A 213 -21.34 6.33 5.70
CA TYR A 213 -20.57 7.52 5.36
C TYR A 213 -20.85 7.97 3.94
N ARG A 214 -21.03 9.28 3.77
CA ARG A 214 -21.12 9.93 2.46
C ARG A 214 -19.73 10.34 2.01
N SER A 215 -19.37 10.01 0.77
CA SER A 215 -18.13 10.46 0.15
C SER A 215 -18.27 11.82 -0.54
N ARG A 216 -17.20 12.61 -0.48
CA ARG A 216 -16.98 13.82 -1.27
C ARG A 216 -15.52 13.84 -1.72
N LYS A 217 -15.28 13.97 -3.02
CA LYS A 217 -13.92 14.20 -3.53
C LYS A 217 -13.43 15.57 -3.05
N ILE A 218 -12.17 15.62 -2.62
CA ILE A 218 -11.48 16.85 -2.27
C ILE A 218 -10.26 16.97 -3.17
N ASN A 219 -9.92 18.18 -3.57
CA ASN A 219 -8.65 18.40 -4.25
C ASN A 219 -7.58 18.37 -3.16
N GLY A 220 -6.66 17.39 -3.21
CA GLY A 220 -5.37 17.59 -2.54
C GLY A 220 -4.75 18.82 -3.18
N SER A 221 -4.57 19.88 -2.39
CA SER A 221 -4.02 21.18 -2.82
C SER A 221 -2.67 21.01 -3.51
#